data_AF-A0A415FLY3-F1
#
_entry.id   AF-A0A415FLY3-F1
#
_cell.length_a   1.000
_cell.length_b   1.000
_cell.length_c   1.000
_cell.angle_alpha   90.00
_cell.angle_beta   90.00
_cell.angle_gamma   90.00
#
_symmetry.space_group_name_H-M   'P 1'
#
loop_
_entity.id
_entity.type
_entity.pdbx_description
1 polymer ?
#
loop_
_entity_poly.entity_id
_entity_poly.type
_entity_poly.pdbx_seq_one_letter_code
_entity_poly.pdbx_strand_id
1 'polypeptide(L)'
;MKKELFCYLTFLLCVAICFVSCSDKDETIVCPIKNFTFTDVSGLALTYSGKPMLGKKVEFIPDAADATKARLILSGALVDLSDILGSVAMNSRAGITDLLKFASPGVIPGEKTTELHVTLNIDGDMVTFSGEEEQNGGIIRYNGSATKSFLKLDLNVALPENGFADTSWNLVPQKSVEPVYYVWKTSANPIWGSILVRAIFTAKVVDNKSIPQLLSAILKEVRFLPDGNIQAVYKNGIADAEWNDSDLNLAMYRMGEQENQIKLFLNLSQIMDTAMSVTTLSRASGISSVDIKELLKLIPMLSEGIPLYYEQDGNGGMKVYVGEDVLLPLLKAVKPLFEDEEFVNGLLEMLEAQAGDMASLVKALKPVLKSLPKVIDGTTEVKFGIMFTALQPSAETNILK
;
A
#
# COMPACT_ATOMS: atom_id res chain seq x y z
N MET A 1 19.89 -13.40 -9.60
CA MET A 1 20.51 -13.99 -8.39
C MET A 1 22.06 -14.07 -8.37
N LYS A 2 22.81 -13.83 -9.46
CA LYS A 2 24.30 -13.90 -9.41
C LYS A 2 25.04 -12.55 -9.25
N LYS A 3 24.36 -11.40 -9.43
CA LYS A 3 24.98 -10.07 -9.27
C LYS A 3 24.90 -9.54 -7.83
N GLU A 4 23.76 -9.74 -7.16
CA GLU A 4 23.54 -9.39 -5.74
C GLU A 4 24.52 -10.09 -4.77
N LEU A 5 24.81 -11.38 -5.01
CA LEU A 5 25.72 -12.17 -4.17
C LEU A 5 27.18 -11.74 -4.32
N PHE A 6 27.57 -11.21 -5.49
CA PHE A 6 28.93 -10.74 -5.73
C PHE A 6 29.18 -9.40 -5.04
N CYS A 7 28.17 -8.52 -4.95
CA CYS A 7 28.24 -7.27 -4.21
C CYS A 7 28.30 -7.47 -2.69
N TYR A 8 27.61 -8.48 -2.16
CA TYR A 8 27.68 -8.81 -0.72
C TYR A 8 29.01 -9.46 -0.32
N LEU A 9 29.62 -10.27 -1.19
CA LEU A 9 30.89 -10.94 -0.89
C LEU A 9 32.10 -9.99 -0.97
N THR A 10 32.05 -8.96 -1.82
CA THR A 10 33.06 -7.87 -1.82
C THR A 10 32.89 -6.91 -0.64
N PHE A 11 31.68 -6.78 -0.07
CA PHE A 11 31.41 -5.92 1.08
C PHE A 11 32.02 -6.44 2.39
N LEU A 12 32.10 -7.77 2.57
CA LEU A 12 32.67 -8.36 3.79
C LEU A 12 34.21 -8.29 3.85
N LEU A 13 34.88 -8.15 2.70
CA LEU A 13 36.35 -8.14 2.63
C LEU A 13 36.96 -6.74 2.85
N CYS A 14 36.17 -5.66 2.67
CA CYS A 14 36.66 -4.28 2.81
C CYS A 14 36.64 -3.73 4.24
N VAL A 15 35.99 -4.41 5.20
CA VAL A 15 35.90 -3.93 6.60
C VAL A 15 37.16 -4.28 7.44
N ALA A 16 38.13 -5.01 6.88
CA ALA A 16 39.30 -5.49 7.62
C ALA A 16 40.64 -4.79 7.33
N ILE A 17 40.69 -3.74 6.52
CA ILE A 17 41.93 -3.00 6.19
C ILE A 17 41.50 -1.54 5.94
N CYS A 18 41.92 -0.47 6.64
CA CYS A 18 43.22 -0.12 7.18
C CYS A 18 43.05 0.81 8.41
N PHE A 19 43.81 0.55 9.47
CA PHE A 19 44.27 1.61 10.37
C PHE A 19 45.45 2.34 9.72
N VAL A 20 45.66 3.59 10.14
CA VAL A 20 46.79 4.52 9.87
C VAL A 20 46.63 5.40 8.62
N SER A 21 46.31 6.69 8.82
CA SER A 21 47.32 7.76 8.74
C SER A 21 46.74 9.13 9.13
N CYS A 22 47.36 9.77 10.13
CA CYS A 22 47.34 11.22 10.32
C CYS A 22 48.33 11.86 9.34
N SER A 23 47.97 12.98 8.72
CA SER A 23 48.92 14.10 8.61
C SER A 23 48.15 15.42 8.51
N ASP A 24 48.46 16.30 9.45
CA ASP A 24 48.02 17.69 9.56
C ASP A 24 48.16 18.45 8.24
N LYS A 25 47.04 18.99 7.75
CA LYS A 25 46.95 20.32 7.14
C LYS A 25 45.57 20.87 7.50
N ASP A 26 45.53 22.15 7.92
CA ASP A 26 44.31 22.95 8.01
C ASP A 26 43.72 23.16 6.60
N GLU A 27 43.32 22.08 5.97
CA GLU A 27 42.43 22.12 4.82
C GLU A 27 41.05 22.43 5.40
N THR A 28 40.48 23.56 5.00
CA THR A 28 39.07 23.84 5.25
C THR A 28 38.29 22.66 4.70
N ILE A 29 37.79 21.80 5.59
CA ILE A 29 36.98 20.66 5.21
C ILE A 29 35.76 21.23 4.49
N VAL A 30 35.55 20.85 3.24
CA VAL A 30 34.38 21.24 2.44
C VAL A 30 33.58 19.98 2.16
N CYS A 31 32.26 20.05 2.32
CA CYS A 31 31.40 18.92 1.99
C CYS A 31 31.51 18.62 0.48
N PRO A 32 31.86 17.38 0.07
CA PRO A 32 32.05 17.05 -1.34
C PRO A 32 30.74 17.02 -2.14
N ILE A 33 29.60 17.01 -1.46
CA ILE A 33 28.26 16.92 -2.03
C ILE A 33 27.59 18.29 -1.97
N LYS A 34 27.10 18.77 -3.12
CA LYS A 34 26.26 19.96 -3.21
C LYS A 34 24.79 19.58 -3.06
N ASN A 35 23.90 20.57 -2.92
CA ASN A 35 22.46 20.36 -2.94
C ASN A 35 22.06 19.45 -4.11
N PHE A 36 21.52 18.27 -3.81
CA PHE A 36 21.15 17.27 -4.81
C PHE A 36 19.99 16.40 -4.34
N THR A 37 19.11 16.02 -5.27
CA THR A 37 17.99 15.12 -4.99
C THR A 37 18.29 13.72 -5.54
N PHE A 38 18.48 12.78 -4.63
CA PHE A 38 18.61 11.36 -4.94
C PHE A 38 17.22 10.72 -5.07
N THR A 39 17.07 9.84 -6.05
CA THR A 39 15.89 9.02 -6.37
C THR A 39 16.37 7.64 -6.77
N ASP A 40 15.48 6.65 -6.87
CA ASP A 40 15.86 5.28 -7.30
C ASP A 40 16.69 5.29 -8.60
N VAL A 41 16.36 6.19 -9.54
CA VAL A 41 17.07 6.33 -10.83
C VAL A 41 18.35 7.18 -10.75
N SER A 42 18.47 8.05 -9.75
CA SER A 42 19.64 8.93 -9.55
C SER A 42 20.58 8.46 -8.43
N GLY A 43 20.52 7.18 -8.07
CA GLY A 43 21.47 6.54 -7.16
C GLY A 43 21.05 6.51 -5.69
N LEU A 44 19.76 6.60 -5.38
CA LEU A 44 19.26 6.34 -4.04
C LEU A 44 19.16 4.83 -3.77
N ALA A 45 19.81 4.37 -2.72
CA ALA A 45 19.56 3.08 -2.10
C ALA A 45 18.99 3.30 -0.69
N LEU A 46 17.66 3.41 -0.61
CA LEU A 46 16.95 3.57 0.65
C LEU A 46 16.49 2.20 1.18
N THR A 47 16.82 1.89 2.42
CA THR A 47 16.23 0.77 3.14
C THR A 47 15.46 1.24 4.36
N TYR A 48 14.40 0.51 4.67
CA TYR A 48 13.55 0.69 5.83
C TYR A 48 13.38 -0.67 6.50
N SER A 49 13.76 -0.76 7.77
CA SER A 49 13.81 -2.02 8.54
C SER A 49 14.60 -3.12 7.81
N GLY A 50 15.70 -2.73 7.16
CA GLY A 50 16.61 -3.62 6.44
C GLY A 50 16.11 -4.13 5.09
N LYS A 51 14.96 -3.63 4.59
CA LYS A 51 14.41 -3.97 3.27
C LYS A 51 14.39 -2.74 2.35
N PRO A 52 14.62 -2.89 1.04
CA PRO A 52 14.52 -1.77 0.09
C PRO A 52 13.16 -1.07 0.16
N MET A 53 13.16 0.25 0.02
CA MET A 53 11.94 1.06 -0.06
C MET A 53 11.96 1.94 -1.33
N LEU A 54 11.23 1.49 -2.35
CA LEU A 54 11.16 2.15 -3.66
C LEU A 54 10.20 3.34 -3.68
N GLY A 55 10.28 4.14 -4.74
CA GLY A 55 9.39 5.26 -5.01
C GLY A 55 9.63 6.44 -4.07
N LYS A 56 10.86 6.62 -3.59
CA LYS A 56 11.22 7.68 -2.64
C LYS A 56 12.29 8.60 -3.20
N LYS A 57 12.44 9.75 -2.57
CA LYS A 57 13.51 10.70 -2.86
C LYS A 57 14.10 11.27 -1.58
N VAL A 58 15.37 11.63 -1.64
CA VAL A 58 16.09 12.29 -0.56
C VAL A 58 16.82 13.50 -1.12
N GLU A 59 16.50 14.69 -0.62
CA GLU A 59 17.26 15.90 -0.89
C GLU A 59 18.39 16.03 0.14
N PHE A 60 19.63 16.00 -0.32
CA PHE A 60 20.82 16.22 0.50
C PHE A 60 21.18 17.70 0.45
N ILE A 61 21.17 18.38 1.60
CA ILE A 61 21.46 19.81 1.71
C ILE A 61 22.61 20.01 2.71
N PRO A 62 23.86 20.20 2.26
CA PRO A 62 24.96 20.57 3.15
C PRO A 62 24.68 21.91 3.84
N ASP A 63 25.16 22.04 5.07
CA ASP A 63 25.13 23.32 5.78
C ASP A 63 26.16 24.30 5.16
N ALA A 64 25.74 25.54 4.95
CA ALA A 64 26.57 26.56 4.30
C ALA A 64 27.66 27.13 5.21
N ALA A 65 27.50 27.02 6.52
CA ALA A 65 28.43 27.50 7.55
C ALA A 65 29.28 26.37 8.15
N ASP A 66 28.81 25.12 8.11
CA ASP A 66 29.48 23.97 8.71
C ASP A 66 29.51 22.77 7.75
N ALA A 67 30.65 22.55 7.09
CA ALA A 67 30.83 21.46 6.14
C ALA A 67 30.60 20.05 6.73
N THR A 68 30.64 19.91 8.06
CA THR A 68 30.40 18.63 8.74
C THR A 68 28.92 18.38 9.05
N LYS A 69 28.01 19.24 8.60
CA LYS A 69 26.57 19.09 8.80
C LYS A 69 25.81 19.08 7.50
N ALA A 70 24.72 18.34 7.47
CA ALA A 70 23.76 18.38 6.39
C ALA A 70 22.35 18.11 6.90
N ARG A 71 21.37 18.49 6.10
CA ARG A 71 19.96 18.13 6.26
C ARG A 71 19.58 17.17 5.14
N LEU A 72 18.93 16.08 5.50
CA LEU A 72 18.34 15.14 4.55
C LEU A 72 16.82 15.31 4.57
N ILE A 73 16.21 15.69 3.47
CA ILE A 73 14.76 15.82 3.35
C ILE A 73 14.22 14.61 2.59
N LEU A 74 13.58 13.70 3.31
CA LEU A 74 13.01 12.46 2.81
C LEU A 74 11.56 12.68 2.42
N SER A 75 11.15 12.21 1.25
CA SER A 75 9.75 12.32 0.79
C SER A 75 9.41 11.31 -0.31
N GLY A 76 8.13 11.25 -0.67
CA GLY A 76 7.68 10.46 -1.81
C GLY A 76 8.19 10.99 -3.15
N ALA A 77 8.61 10.09 -4.03
CA ALA A 77 8.80 10.41 -5.44
C ALA A 77 7.45 10.54 -6.16
N LEU A 78 7.45 11.19 -7.33
CA LEU A 78 6.27 11.26 -8.18
C LEU A 78 5.93 9.87 -8.72
N VAL A 79 4.66 9.50 -8.61
CA VAL A 79 4.05 8.31 -9.21
C VAL A 79 3.12 8.77 -10.32
N ASP A 80 3.13 8.07 -11.45
CA ASP A 80 2.25 8.32 -12.59
C ASP A 80 1.33 7.11 -12.81
N LEU A 81 0.02 7.30 -12.62
CA LEU A 81 -0.96 6.24 -12.86
C LEU A 81 -1.38 6.10 -14.33
N SER A 82 -0.87 6.94 -15.23
CA SER A 82 -1.24 6.90 -16.65
C SER A 82 -0.98 5.53 -17.28
N ASP A 83 0.11 4.86 -16.87
CA ASP A 83 0.46 3.53 -17.37
C ASP A 83 -0.47 2.43 -16.83
N ILE A 84 -1.02 2.60 -15.62
CA ILE A 84 -2.00 1.68 -15.01
C ILE A 84 -3.39 1.89 -15.60
N LEU A 85 -3.79 3.15 -15.78
CA LEU A 85 -5.13 3.54 -16.24
C LEU A 85 -5.22 3.63 -17.77
N GLY A 86 -4.26 3.05 -18.51
CA GLY A 86 -4.01 3.28 -19.93
C GLY A 86 -5.25 3.52 -20.81
N SER A 87 -6.26 2.63 -20.79
CA SER A 87 -7.47 2.77 -21.61
C SER A 87 -8.47 3.82 -21.11
N VAL A 88 -8.52 4.09 -19.80
CA VAL A 88 -9.36 5.13 -19.18
C VAL A 88 -8.77 6.52 -19.46
N ALA A 89 -7.44 6.65 -19.37
CA ALA A 89 -6.73 7.90 -19.64
C ALA A 89 -6.74 8.28 -21.14
N MET A 90 -6.85 7.32 -22.06
CA MET A 90 -6.84 7.57 -23.51
C MET A 90 -8.07 8.32 -24.05
N ASN A 91 -9.22 8.24 -23.37
CA ASN A 91 -10.42 9.00 -23.75
C ASN A 91 -10.45 10.41 -23.12
N SER A 92 -9.40 10.77 -22.40
CA SER A 92 -9.36 11.96 -21.58
C SER A 92 -8.62 13.10 -22.30
N ARG A 93 -9.18 14.31 -22.21
CA ARG A 93 -8.68 15.53 -22.86
C ARG A 93 -7.25 15.84 -22.38
N ALA A 94 -6.42 16.43 -23.25
CA ALA A 94 -5.09 16.93 -22.89
C ALA A 94 -5.15 17.72 -21.55
N GLY A 95 -4.41 17.27 -20.54
CA GLY A 95 -4.39 17.84 -19.18
C GLY A 95 -4.81 16.88 -18.05
N ILE A 96 -5.51 15.78 -18.34
CA ILE A 96 -5.91 14.80 -17.30
C ILE A 96 -4.73 13.90 -16.86
N THR A 97 -3.77 13.63 -17.74
CA THR A 97 -2.57 12.85 -17.41
C THR A 97 -1.72 13.50 -16.31
N ASP A 98 -1.70 14.84 -16.22
CA ASP A 98 -1.00 15.53 -15.13
C ASP A 98 -1.75 15.42 -13.79
N LEU A 99 -3.07 15.22 -13.81
CA LEU A 99 -3.87 14.96 -12.59
C LEU A 99 -3.69 13.54 -12.05
N LEU A 100 -3.12 12.63 -12.87
CA LEU A 100 -2.79 11.25 -12.48
C LEU A 100 -1.38 11.13 -11.88
N LYS A 101 -0.63 12.24 -11.85
CA LYS A 101 0.67 12.33 -11.22
C LYS A 101 0.51 12.89 -9.81
N PHE A 102 1.05 12.19 -8.83
CA PHE A 102 1.05 12.64 -7.44
C PHE A 102 2.30 12.18 -6.71
N ALA A 103 2.62 12.85 -5.61
CA ALA A 103 3.69 12.39 -4.73
C ALA A 103 3.23 11.14 -3.99
N SER A 104 3.99 10.05 -4.09
CA SER A 104 3.80 8.88 -3.22
C SER A 104 3.83 9.27 -1.73
N PRO A 105 3.36 8.40 -0.84
CA PRO A 105 3.54 8.60 0.60
C PRO A 105 5.00 8.87 0.96
N GLY A 106 5.23 9.64 2.03
CA GLY A 106 6.57 9.88 2.55
C GLY A 106 7.24 8.60 3.04
N VAL A 107 8.50 8.74 3.48
CA VAL A 107 9.29 7.59 3.96
C VAL A 107 8.77 7.06 5.28
N ILE A 108 8.39 7.95 6.21
CA ILE A 108 7.69 7.58 7.44
C ILE A 108 6.18 7.65 7.17
N PRO A 109 5.38 6.60 7.47
CA PRO A 109 3.95 6.62 7.20
C PRO A 109 3.28 7.81 7.92
N GLY A 110 2.36 8.48 7.22
CA GLY A 110 1.66 9.68 7.70
C GLY A 110 2.45 10.99 7.66
N GLU A 111 3.71 10.97 7.25
CA GLU A 111 4.51 12.19 7.06
C GLU A 111 4.66 12.48 5.57
N LYS A 112 4.42 13.73 5.15
CA LYS A 112 4.68 14.13 3.76
C LYS A 112 6.18 14.24 3.50
N THR A 113 6.90 14.76 4.49
CA THR A 113 8.34 14.97 4.50
C THR A 113 8.87 14.66 5.88
N THR A 114 10.03 14.02 5.94
CA THR A 114 10.78 13.79 7.17
C THR A 114 12.17 14.40 7.00
N GLU A 115 12.63 15.18 7.97
CA GLU A 115 13.91 15.88 7.88
C GLU A 115 14.89 15.31 8.90
N LEU A 116 16.05 14.83 8.46
CA LEU A 116 17.12 14.34 9.34
C LEU A 116 18.25 15.35 9.39
N HIS A 117 18.75 15.63 10.58
CA HIS A 117 19.89 16.51 10.84
C HIS A 117 21.12 15.67 11.10
N VAL A 118 21.97 15.54 10.08
CA VAL A 118 23.09 14.59 10.12
C VAL A 118 24.41 15.30 10.38
N THR A 119 25.25 14.68 11.20
CA THR A 119 26.67 15.01 11.31
C THR A 119 27.46 14.09 10.38
N LEU A 120 28.26 14.69 9.52
CA LEU A 120 29.02 14.03 8.46
C LEU A 120 30.44 13.75 8.93
N ASN A 121 30.88 12.52 8.70
CA ASN A 121 32.30 12.17 8.66
C ASN A 121 32.75 12.14 7.19
N ILE A 122 33.70 13.02 6.85
CA ILE A 122 34.13 13.25 5.47
C ILE A 122 35.47 12.53 5.24
N ASP A 123 35.49 11.65 4.24
CA ASP A 123 36.69 10.94 3.78
C ASP A 123 36.80 11.06 2.26
N GLY A 124 37.58 12.05 1.80
CA GLY A 124 37.72 12.40 0.39
C GLY A 124 36.39 12.78 -0.26
N ASP A 125 35.96 12.01 -1.26
CA ASP A 125 34.69 12.22 -1.99
C ASP A 125 33.47 11.54 -1.34
N MET A 126 33.68 10.79 -0.25
CA MET A 126 32.63 10.07 0.45
C MET A 126 32.31 10.74 1.79
N VAL A 127 31.02 10.77 2.13
CA VAL A 127 30.55 11.14 3.46
C VAL A 127 29.84 9.96 4.09
N THR A 128 30.04 9.77 5.39
CA THR A 128 29.31 8.79 6.19
C THR A 128 28.63 9.48 7.35
N PHE A 129 27.48 8.97 7.78
CA PHE A 129 26.70 9.56 8.85
C PHE A 129 25.83 8.51 9.53
N SER A 130 25.59 8.69 10.81
CA SER A 130 24.70 7.83 11.59
C SER A 130 24.17 8.59 12.78
N GLY A 131 22.97 8.27 13.23
CA GLY A 131 22.36 8.95 14.37
C GLY A 131 21.01 8.38 14.73
N GLU A 132 20.43 9.01 15.75
CA GLU A 132 19.09 8.75 16.23
C GLU A 132 18.41 10.09 16.48
N GLU A 133 17.18 10.25 15.99
CA GLU A 133 16.35 11.43 16.21
C GLU A 133 14.98 11.02 16.72
N GLU A 134 14.50 11.73 17.74
CA GLU A 134 13.11 11.62 18.20
C GLU A 134 12.28 12.68 17.47
N GLN A 135 11.28 12.24 16.71
CA GLN A 135 10.41 13.12 15.93
C GLN A 135 8.98 12.60 16.00
N ASN A 136 8.02 13.51 16.20
CA ASN A 136 6.58 13.20 16.22
C ASN A 136 6.21 12.05 17.19
N GLY A 137 6.94 11.91 18.29
CA GLY A 137 6.75 10.86 19.31
C GLY A 137 7.28 9.47 18.92
N GLY A 138 7.95 9.35 17.77
CA GLY A 138 8.65 8.15 17.33
C GLY A 138 10.16 8.34 17.34
N ILE A 139 10.89 7.23 17.17
CA ILE A 139 12.36 7.22 17.11
C ILE A 139 12.80 6.80 15.72
N ILE A 140 13.66 7.59 15.09
CA ILE A 140 14.26 7.31 13.78
C ILE A 140 15.75 7.10 13.97
N ARG A 141 16.20 5.86 13.76
CA ARG A 141 17.63 5.51 13.69
C ARG A 141 18.03 5.46 12.24
N TYR A 142 19.13 6.13 11.92
CA TYR A 142 19.63 6.18 10.56
C TYR A 142 21.12 5.88 10.49
N ASN A 143 21.52 5.26 9.37
CA ASN A 143 22.90 5.04 9.01
C ASN A 143 23.03 5.19 7.49
N GLY A 144 24.06 5.89 7.02
CA GLY A 144 24.17 6.17 5.60
C GLY A 144 25.56 6.58 5.13
N SER A 145 25.69 6.55 3.82
CA SER A 145 26.90 6.98 3.11
C SER A 145 26.52 7.62 1.79
N ALA A 146 27.19 8.68 1.40
CA ALA A 146 26.89 9.37 0.16
C ALA A 146 28.15 9.82 -0.59
N THR A 147 28.00 9.96 -1.90
CA THR A 147 28.94 10.58 -2.84
C THR A 147 28.14 11.53 -3.75
N LYS A 148 28.80 12.15 -4.73
CA LYS A 148 28.14 13.00 -5.74
C LYS A 148 27.10 12.26 -6.60
N SER A 149 27.18 10.93 -6.70
CA SER A 149 26.36 10.11 -7.61
C SER A 149 25.52 9.04 -6.92
N PHE A 150 25.64 8.89 -5.59
CA PHE A 150 24.97 7.83 -4.87
C PHE A 150 24.72 8.22 -3.41
N LEU A 151 23.58 7.79 -2.88
CA LEU A 151 23.22 7.92 -1.47
C LEU A 151 22.65 6.57 -1.00
N LYS A 152 23.32 5.95 -0.03
CA LYS A 152 22.76 4.86 0.76
C LYS A 152 22.23 5.42 2.07
N LEU A 153 20.98 5.08 2.40
CA LEU A 153 20.35 5.46 3.64
C LEU A 153 19.57 4.26 4.18
N ASP A 154 19.96 3.79 5.35
CA ASP A 154 19.28 2.73 6.08
C ASP A 154 18.53 3.35 7.25
N LEU A 155 17.22 3.08 7.35
CA LEU A 155 16.35 3.56 8.42
C LEU A 155 15.82 2.40 9.25
N ASN A 156 15.79 2.59 10.57
CA ASN A 156 15.06 1.74 11.51
C ASN A 156 14.23 2.65 12.41
N VAL A 157 12.91 2.46 12.35
CA VAL A 157 11.95 3.41 12.90
C VAL A 157 11.06 2.69 13.92
N ALA A 158 10.82 3.34 15.04
CA ALA A 158 9.76 2.97 15.97
C ALA A 158 8.71 4.08 15.94
N LEU A 159 7.48 3.75 15.55
CA LEU A 159 6.37 4.69 15.60
C LEU A 159 5.95 4.95 17.07
N PRO A 160 5.20 6.04 17.34
CA PRO A 160 4.57 6.23 18.64
C PRO A 160 3.74 5.02 19.06
N GLU A 161 3.68 4.77 20.37
CA GLU A 161 2.85 3.71 20.93
C GLU A 161 1.41 3.78 20.42
N ASN A 162 0.88 2.64 19.98
CA ASN A 162 -0.48 2.52 19.46
C ASN A 162 -1.02 1.11 19.67
N GLY A 163 -2.34 0.95 19.65
CA GLY A 163 -3.02 -0.31 19.93
C GLY A 163 -2.85 -1.40 18.86
N PHE A 164 -2.19 -1.11 17.72
CA PHE A 164 -1.94 -2.07 16.66
C PHE A 164 -0.49 -2.57 16.61
N ALA A 165 0.47 -1.85 17.17
CA ALA A 165 1.87 -2.25 17.14
C ALA A 165 2.04 -3.64 17.78
N ASP A 166 2.85 -4.50 17.14
CA ASP A 166 3.10 -5.89 17.55
C ASP A 166 1.84 -6.77 17.63
N THR A 167 0.79 -6.46 16.86
CA THR A 167 -0.42 -7.30 16.80
C THR A 167 -0.46 -8.19 15.56
N SER A 168 -1.06 -9.37 15.71
CA SER A 168 -1.25 -10.36 14.63
C SER A 168 -2.68 -10.86 14.61
N TRP A 169 -3.25 -10.94 13.40
CA TRP A 169 -4.67 -11.15 13.18
C TRP A 169 -4.90 -12.20 12.10
N ASN A 170 -5.55 -13.31 12.46
CA ASN A 170 -5.92 -14.36 11.51
C ASN A 170 -7.22 -14.00 10.81
N LEU A 171 -7.29 -14.27 9.51
CA LEU A 171 -8.54 -14.22 8.76
C LEU A 171 -9.58 -15.14 9.41
N VAL A 172 -10.81 -14.66 9.58
CA VAL A 172 -11.91 -15.51 10.09
C VAL A 172 -12.07 -16.72 9.18
N PRO A 173 -12.04 -17.96 9.71
CA PRO A 173 -12.15 -19.15 8.88
C PRO A 173 -13.55 -19.23 8.29
N GLN A 174 -13.63 -19.57 7.00
CA GLN A 174 -14.86 -19.80 6.28
C GLN A 174 -15.56 -21.09 6.77
N LYS A 175 -16.20 -21.01 7.94
CA LYS A 175 -17.08 -22.05 8.51
C LYS A 175 -18.49 -21.48 8.65
N SER A 176 -18.80 -20.90 9.80
CA SER A 176 -20.11 -20.35 10.15
C SER A 176 -20.26 -18.86 9.82
N VAL A 177 -19.16 -18.17 9.59
CA VAL A 177 -19.10 -16.74 9.25
C VAL A 177 -18.20 -16.58 8.03
N GLU A 178 -18.62 -15.81 7.02
CA GLU A 178 -17.77 -15.50 5.87
C GLU A 178 -16.68 -14.50 6.29
N PRO A 179 -15.43 -14.60 5.79
CA PRO A 179 -14.35 -13.66 6.15
C PRO A 179 -14.56 -12.22 5.67
N VAL A 180 -15.69 -11.91 5.04
CA VAL A 180 -15.98 -10.61 4.43
C VAL A 180 -17.03 -9.87 5.26
N TYR A 181 -16.81 -8.58 5.48
CA TYR A 181 -17.75 -7.69 6.12
C TYR A 181 -18.31 -6.72 5.10
N TYR A 182 -19.63 -6.52 5.09
CA TYR A 182 -20.24 -5.53 4.23
C TYR A 182 -21.51 -4.93 4.85
N VAL A 183 -21.76 -3.67 4.53
CA VAL A 183 -23.03 -2.97 4.76
C VAL A 183 -23.30 -2.17 3.51
N TRP A 184 -24.51 -2.26 2.94
CA TRP A 184 -24.93 -1.33 1.88
C TRP A 184 -26.40 -1.01 2.05
N LYS A 185 -26.69 0.21 2.51
CA LYS A 185 -28.03 0.76 2.70
C LYS A 185 -28.30 1.82 1.63
N THR A 186 -29.52 1.81 1.09
CA THR A 186 -29.95 2.76 0.05
C THR A 186 -31.42 3.14 0.24
N SER A 187 -31.75 4.38 -0.08
CA SER A 187 -33.12 4.93 -0.06
C SER A 187 -33.96 4.48 -1.25
N ALA A 188 -33.34 4.01 -2.35
CA ALA A 188 -34.06 3.55 -3.54
C ALA A 188 -34.91 2.29 -3.25
N ASN A 189 -34.30 1.32 -2.57
CA ASN A 189 -34.96 0.14 -2.03
C ASN A 189 -34.08 -0.47 -0.92
N PRO A 190 -34.57 -0.59 0.33
CA PRO A 190 -33.75 -0.99 1.47
C PRO A 190 -33.02 -2.34 1.34
N ILE A 191 -33.47 -3.25 0.48
CA ILE A 191 -32.87 -4.59 0.31
C ILE A 191 -31.98 -4.72 -0.94
N TRP A 192 -31.94 -3.73 -1.84
CA TRP A 192 -31.20 -3.88 -3.10
C TRP A 192 -29.69 -3.90 -2.90
N GLY A 193 -29.15 -3.04 -2.03
CA GLY A 193 -27.72 -3.04 -1.71
C GLY A 193 -27.26 -4.41 -1.20
N SER A 194 -27.99 -4.98 -0.23
CA SER A 194 -27.63 -6.30 0.33
C SER A 194 -27.77 -7.45 -0.67
N ILE A 195 -28.79 -7.43 -1.55
CA ILE A 195 -28.96 -8.42 -2.61
C ILE A 195 -27.79 -8.39 -3.60
N LEU A 196 -27.40 -7.19 -4.05
CA LEU A 196 -26.28 -7.01 -4.98
C LEU A 196 -24.97 -7.55 -4.41
N VAL A 197 -24.67 -7.18 -3.18
CA VAL A 197 -23.45 -7.63 -2.49
C VAL A 197 -23.43 -9.14 -2.32
N ARG A 198 -24.56 -9.72 -1.90
CA ARG A 198 -24.68 -11.17 -1.76
C ARG A 198 -24.50 -11.89 -3.10
N ALA A 199 -25.07 -11.38 -4.18
CA ALA A 199 -24.87 -11.94 -5.51
C ALA A 199 -23.38 -11.94 -5.91
N ILE A 200 -22.69 -10.82 -5.69
CA ILE A 200 -21.25 -10.68 -5.98
C ILE A 200 -20.40 -11.66 -5.14
N PHE A 201 -20.60 -11.73 -3.82
CA PHE A 201 -19.78 -12.58 -2.95
C PHE A 201 -20.09 -14.08 -3.08
N THR A 202 -21.24 -14.45 -3.65
CA THR A 202 -21.59 -15.86 -3.91
C THR A 202 -21.25 -16.32 -5.32
N ALA A 203 -21.10 -15.40 -6.27
CA ALA A 203 -20.67 -15.70 -7.63
C ALA A 203 -19.32 -16.44 -7.64
N LYS A 204 -19.23 -17.47 -8.48
CA LYS A 204 -18.00 -18.24 -8.68
C LYS A 204 -17.20 -17.57 -9.78
N VAL A 205 -16.05 -17.00 -9.43
CA VAL A 205 -15.29 -16.13 -10.34
C VAL A 205 -14.03 -16.81 -10.88
N VAL A 206 -13.16 -17.32 -10.01
CA VAL A 206 -11.87 -17.94 -10.39
C VAL A 206 -11.82 -19.36 -9.85
N ASP A 207 -11.44 -20.33 -10.68
CA ASP A 207 -11.37 -21.75 -10.34
C ASP A 207 -12.64 -22.29 -9.64
N ASN A 208 -13.81 -21.81 -10.06
CA ASN A 208 -15.11 -22.12 -9.46
C ASN A 208 -15.21 -21.78 -7.95
N LYS A 209 -14.43 -20.82 -7.47
CA LYS A 209 -14.44 -20.31 -6.09
C LYS A 209 -15.04 -18.92 -6.04
N SER A 210 -15.75 -18.62 -4.95
CA SER A 210 -16.27 -17.28 -4.68
C SER A 210 -15.22 -16.39 -4.02
N ILE A 211 -15.44 -15.08 -4.00
CA ILE A 211 -14.49 -14.11 -3.40
C ILE A 211 -14.10 -14.50 -1.96
N PRO A 212 -15.04 -14.87 -1.04
CA PRO A 212 -14.65 -15.28 0.31
C PRO A 212 -13.82 -16.58 0.35
N GLN A 213 -14.06 -17.51 -0.59
CA GLN A 213 -13.27 -18.74 -0.72
C GLN A 213 -11.86 -18.43 -1.24
N LEU A 214 -11.75 -17.54 -2.22
CA LEU A 214 -10.47 -17.10 -2.77
C LEU A 214 -9.65 -16.39 -1.70
N LEU A 215 -10.26 -15.44 -0.98
CA LEU A 215 -9.62 -14.74 0.12
C LEU A 215 -9.08 -15.71 1.17
N SER A 216 -9.88 -16.70 1.57
CA SER A 216 -9.46 -17.73 2.54
C SER A 216 -8.35 -18.65 2.02
N ALA A 217 -8.24 -18.83 0.71
CA ALA A 217 -7.21 -19.66 0.11
C ALA A 217 -5.86 -18.95 0.00
N ILE A 218 -5.88 -17.62 -0.12
CA ILE A 218 -4.67 -16.82 -0.39
C ILE A 218 -4.17 -16.00 0.81
N LEU A 219 -5.04 -15.61 1.74
CA LEU A 219 -4.68 -14.78 2.89
C LEU A 219 -4.95 -15.55 4.18
N LYS A 220 -3.94 -15.64 5.04
CA LYS A 220 -4.04 -16.30 6.35
C LYS A 220 -4.04 -15.31 7.49
N GLU A 221 -3.08 -14.40 7.49
CA GLU A 221 -2.75 -13.57 8.64
C GLU A 221 -2.29 -12.19 8.19
N VAL A 222 -2.56 -11.18 9.01
CA VAL A 222 -2.03 -9.82 8.87
C VAL A 222 -1.38 -9.41 10.18
N ARG A 223 -0.16 -8.88 10.09
CA ARG A 223 0.65 -8.38 11.21
C ARG A 223 0.88 -6.89 11.08
N PHE A 224 0.72 -6.19 12.18
CA PHE A 224 1.03 -4.77 12.30
C PHE A 224 2.32 -4.63 13.11
N LEU A 225 3.38 -4.15 12.45
CA LEU A 225 4.71 -4.07 13.02
C LEU A 225 4.96 -2.70 13.68
N PRO A 226 5.84 -2.59 14.70
CA PRO A 226 6.08 -1.34 15.43
C PRO A 226 6.65 -0.18 14.60
N ASP A 227 7.26 -0.51 13.47
CA ASP A 227 7.77 0.44 12.48
C ASP A 227 6.68 0.94 11.52
N GLY A 228 5.43 0.51 11.71
CA GLY A 228 4.32 0.87 10.84
C GLY A 228 4.18 -0.01 9.61
N ASN A 229 5.01 -1.03 9.40
CA ASN A 229 4.77 -1.99 8.32
C ASN A 229 3.53 -2.84 8.60
N ILE A 230 2.78 -3.15 7.54
CA ILE A 230 1.78 -4.22 7.53
C ILE A 230 2.37 -5.38 6.74
N GLN A 231 2.45 -6.55 7.37
CA GLN A 231 2.92 -7.77 6.72
C GLN A 231 1.80 -8.80 6.67
N ALA A 232 1.56 -9.36 5.48
CA ALA A 232 0.58 -10.42 5.28
C ALA A 232 1.27 -11.78 5.16
N VAL A 233 0.66 -12.82 5.73
CA VAL A 233 0.99 -14.22 5.43
C VAL A 233 0.03 -14.70 4.35
N TYR A 234 0.55 -14.99 3.17
CA TYR A 234 -0.24 -15.21 1.97
C TYR A 234 0.34 -16.30 1.05
N LYS A 235 -0.42 -16.67 0.01
CA LYS A 235 0.03 -17.56 -1.07
C LYS A 235 0.10 -16.81 -2.39
N ASN A 236 1.11 -17.11 -3.21
CA ASN A 236 1.25 -16.52 -4.54
C ASN A 236 0.17 -17.05 -5.50
N GLY A 237 -0.16 -18.33 -5.39
CA GLY A 237 -1.24 -19.00 -6.10
C GLY A 237 -2.20 -19.70 -5.15
N ILE A 238 -3.48 -19.78 -5.55
CA ILE A 238 -4.54 -20.47 -4.80
C ILE A 238 -4.20 -21.95 -4.53
N ALA A 239 -3.42 -22.57 -5.43
CA ALA A 239 -3.02 -23.97 -5.36
C ALA A 239 -1.70 -24.21 -4.61
N ASP A 240 -0.97 -23.15 -4.22
CA ASP A 240 0.32 -23.30 -3.57
C ASP A 240 0.17 -23.96 -2.20
N ALA A 241 1.14 -24.78 -1.80
CA ALA A 241 1.16 -25.39 -0.48
C ALA A 241 1.75 -24.44 0.57
N GLU A 242 2.73 -23.64 0.18
CA GLU A 242 3.54 -22.82 1.08
C GLU A 242 2.92 -21.44 1.31
N TRP A 243 2.96 -21.01 2.56
CA TRP A 243 2.63 -19.66 2.98
C TRP A 243 3.90 -18.82 3.01
N ASN A 244 3.80 -17.60 2.49
CA ASN A 244 4.90 -16.65 2.39
C ASN A 244 4.54 -15.38 3.14
N ASP A 245 5.56 -14.70 3.63
CA ASP A 245 5.41 -13.34 4.13
C ASP A 245 5.47 -12.36 2.96
N SER A 246 4.60 -11.34 2.98
CA SER A 246 4.74 -10.22 2.07
C SER A 246 6.02 -9.46 2.35
N ASP A 247 6.60 -8.89 1.30
CA ASP A 247 7.74 -7.98 1.46
C ASP A 247 7.34 -6.78 2.32
N LEU A 248 8.30 -6.28 3.10
CA LEU A 248 8.13 -5.03 3.83
C LEU A 248 8.07 -3.85 2.86
N ASN A 249 7.54 -2.74 3.36
CA ASN A 249 7.37 -1.47 2.68
C ASN A 249 6.34 -1.49 1.55
N LEU A 250 5.58 -2.59 1.36
CA LEU A 250 4.45 -2.65 0.42
C LEU A 250 3.23 -1.88 0.95
N ALA A 251 2.90 -2.10 2.23
CA ALA A 251 1.79 -1.48 2.92
C ALA A 251 2.26 -1.05 4.31
N MET A 252 1.90 0.17 4.70
CA MET A 252 2.24 0.73 6.00
C MET A 252 1.01 1.39 6.64
N TYR A 253 1.05 1.61 7.95
CA TYR A 253 -0.06 2.19 8.69
C TYR A 253 0.37 3.32 9.63
N ARG A 254 -0.60 4.17 9.94
CA ARG A 254 -0.55 5.08 11.10
C ARG A 254 -1.96 5.20 11.68
N MET A 255 -2.05 5.54 12.96
CA MET A 255 -3.34 5.86 13.55
C MET A 255 -4.00 7.03 12.83
N GLY A 256 -5.29 6.90 12.55
CA GLY A 256 -6.11 7.95 11.94
C GLY A 256 -6.43 9.06 12.93
N GLU A 257 -7.15 10.06 12.45
CA GLU A 257 -7.61 11.18 13.29
C GLU A 257 -8.84 10.79 14.13
N GLN A 258 -9.54 9.74 13.72
CA GLN A 258 -10.68 9.18 14.45
C GLN A 258 -10.23 7.97 15.28
N GLU A 259 -10.87 7.78 16.43
CA GLU A 259 -10.54 6.72 17.41
C GLU A 259 -10.50 5.32 16.77
N ASN A 260 -11.45 5.02 15.90
CA ASN A 260 -11.61 3.72 15.23
C ASN A 260 -11.10 3.71 13.79
N GLN A 261 -10.05 4.48 13.50
CA GLN A 261 -9.49 4.61 12.15
C GLN A 261 -7.97 4.41 12.16
N ILE A 262 -7.47 3.74 11.12
CA ILE A 262 -6.08 3.75 10.71
C ILE A 262 -5.98 4.33 9.28
N LYS A 263 -4.86 4.94 8.93
CA LYS A 263 -4.54 5.33 7.55
C LYS A 263 -3.59 4.29 6.96
N LEU A 264 -3.97 3.70 5.83
CA LEU A 264 -3.18 2.75 5.05
C LEU A 264 -2.40 3.48 3.96
N PHE A 265 -1.08 3.31 3.97
CA PHE A 265 -0.17 3.86 2.97
C PHE A 265 0.34 2.73 2.08
N LEU A 266 0.12 2.83 0.77
CA LEU A 266 0.56 1.83 -0.21
C LEU A 266 1.79 2.33 -0.95
N ASN A 267 2.82 1.49 -1.06
CA ASN A 267 3.96 1.80 -1.92
C ASN A 267 3.69 1.33 -3.35
N LEU A 268 2.99 2.17 -4.11
CA LEU A 268 2.57 1.85 -5.48
C LEU A 268 3.76 1.53 -6.39
N SER A 269 4.91 2.20 -6.24
CA SER A 269 6.10 1.91 -7.03
C SER A 269 6.60 0.49 -6.82
N GLN A 270 6.65 0.02 -5.57
CA GLN A 270 7.08 -1.34 -5.25
C GLN A 270 6.03 -2.39 -5.63
N ILE A 271 4.74 -2.06 -5.48
CA ILE A 271 3.63 -2.91 -5.95
C ILE A 271 3.70 -3.07 -7.47
N MET A 272 3.95 -2.00 -8.22
CA MET A 272 4.07 -2.02 -9.68
C MET A 272 5.30 -2.80 -10.17
N ASP A 273 6.39 -2.77 -9.40
CA ASP A 273 7.60 -3.56 -9.70
C ASP A 273 7.39 -5.07 -9.45
N THR A 274 6.60 -5.40 -8.43
CA THR A 274 6.30 -6.80 -8.06
C THR A 274 5.17 -7.41 -8.90
N ALA A 275 4.16 -6.62 -9.24
CA ALA A 275 3.04 -7.05 -10.06
C ALA A 275 3.47 -7.10 -11.52
N MET A 276 3.72 -8.31 -12.04
CA MET A 276 3.95 -8.56 -13.47
C MET A 276 2.86 -7.86 -14.31
N SER A 277 3.15 -6.66 -14.83
CA SER A 277 2.35 -5.92 -15.81
C SER A 277 0.84 -5.99 -15.58
N VAL A 278 0.23 -5.00 -14.92
CA VAL A 278 -1.23 -4.78 -14.94
C VAL A 278 -1.66 -4.37 -16.36
N THR A 279 -1.50 -5.28 -17.32
CA THR A 279 -1.87 -5.17 -18.73
C THR A 279 -3.21 -5.86 -19.02
N THR A 280 -3.87 -6.38 -17.97
CA THR A 280 -5.10 -7.17 -18.08
C THR A 280 -6.37 -6.36 -17.87
N LEU A 281 -6.32 -5.17 -17.25
CA LEU A 281 -7.48 -4.26 -17.20
C LEU A 281 -7.65 -3.46 -18.50
N SER A 282 -6.58 -3.30 -19.28
CA SER A 282 -6.53 -2.48 -20.50
C SER A 282 -7.18 -3.13 -21.74
N ARG A 283 -7.79 -4.31 -21.61
CA ARG A 283 -8.35 -5.08 -22.75
C ARG A 283 -9.88 -5.25 -22.74
N ALA A 284 -10.61 -4.69 -21.78
CA ALA A 284 -12.06 -4.63 -21.90
C ALA A 284 -12.46 -3.39 -22.70
N SER A 285 -13.00 -3.59 -23.90
CA SER A 285 -13.39 -2.55 -24.87
C SER A 285 -14.56 -1.65 -24.42
N GLY A 286 -14.93 -1.65 -23.14
CA GLY A 286 -16.13 -0.97 -22.60
C GLY A 286 -15.87 -0.01 -21.44
N ILE A 287 -14.62 0.31 -21.08
CA ILE A 287 -14.28 1.18 -19.93
C ILE A 287 -14.30 2.69 -20.32
N SER A 288 -14.77 3.04 -21.51
CA SER A 288 -14.80 4.44 -21.97
C SER A 288 -15.77 5.33 -21.20
N SER A 289 -16.70 4.75 -20.43
CA SER A 289 -17.73 5.47 -19.66
C SER A 289 -17.44 5.63 -18.17
N VAL A 290 -16.24 5.27 -17.69
CA VAL A 290 -15.84 5.53 -16.30
C VAL A 290 -15.67 7.04 -16.05
N ASP A 291 -16.29 7.56 -14.99
CA ASP A 291 -16.14 8.96 -14.61
C ASP A 291 -14.80 9.19 -13.89
N ILE A 292 -13.82 9.68 -14.64
CA ILE A 292 -12.47 10.00 -14.16
C ILE A 292 -12.51 11.06 -13.05
N LYS A 293 -13.47 11.99 -13.07
CA LYS A 293 -13.53 13.04 -12.04
C LYS A 293 -13.81 12.47 -10.66
N GLU A 294 -14.59 11.40 -10.58
CA GLU A 294 -14.85 10.69 -9.32
C GLU A 294 -13.60 9.93 -8.85
N LEU A 295 -12.84 9.30 -9.75
CA LEU A 295 -11.57 8.66 -9.42
C LEU A 295 -10.51 9.66 -8.92
N LEU A 296 -10.47 10.86 -9.51
CA LEU A 296 -9.53 11.91 -9.09
C LEU A 296 -9.73 12.35 -7.63
N LYS A 297 -10.92 12.16 -7.05
CA LYS A 297 -11.18 12.43 -5.62
C LYS A 297 -10.42 11.50 -4.68
N LEU A 298 -9.96 10.35 -5.18
CA LEU A 298 -9.22 9.35 -4.41
C LEU A 298 -7.70 9.59 -4.45
N ILE A 299 -7.20 10.37 -5.41
CA ILE A 299 -5.76 10.65 -5.57
C ILE A 299 -5.12 11.20 -4.28
N PRO A 300 -5.73 12.16 -3.55
CA PRO A 300 -5.16 12.61 -2.28
C PRO A 300 -4.96 11.48 -1.26
N MET A 301 -5.87 10.50 -1.21
CA MET A 301 -5.78 9.35 -0.30
C MET A 301 -4.61 8.42 -0.63
N LEU A 302 -4.15 8.39 -1.88
CA LEU A 302 -2.96 7.61 -2.27
C LEU A 302 -1.66 8.22 -1.75
N SER A 303 -1.67 9.51 -1.41
CA SER A 303 -0.53 10.22 -0.82
C SER A 303 -0.66 10.35 0.70
N GLU A 304 -1.85 10.70 1.18
CA GLU A 304 -2.14 11.03 2.58
C GLU A 304 -2.60 9.83 3.41
N GLY A 305 -2.81 8.68 2.76
CA GLY A 305 -3.24 7.44 3.38
C GLY A 305 -4.73 7.18 3.18
N ILE A 306 -5.06 5.93 2.83
CA ILE A 306 -6.42 5.46 2.63
C ILE A 306 -7.04 5.21 4.01
N PRO A 307 -8.17 5.84 4.35
CA PRO A 307 -8.82 5.60 5.63
C PRO A 307 -9.38 4.18 5.68
N LEU A 308 -8.96 3.42 6.70
CA LEU A 308 -9.56 2.16 7.08
C LEU A 308 -10.17 2.31 8.47
N TYR A 309 -11.41 1.90 8.61
CA TYR A 309 -12.13 1.89 9.86
C TYR A 309 -12.08 0.49 10.45
N TYR A 310 -12.12 0.40 11.77
CA TYR A 310 -12.14 -0.89 12.45
C TYR A 310 -13.15 -0.95 13.59
N GLU A 311 -13.72 -2.13 13.78
CA GLU A 311 -14.60 -2.46 14.91
C GLU A 311 -14.04 -3.71 15.58
N GLN A 312 -13.59 -3.60 16.83
CA GLN A 312 -13.24 -4.78 17.65
C GLN A 312 -14.45 -5.22 18.47
N ASP A 313 -14.73 -6.51 18.47
CA ASP A 313 -15.66 -7.09 19.43
C ASP A 313 -14.90 -7.56 20.70
N GLY A 314 -15.59 -7.59 21.83
CA GLY A 314 -15.01 -8.00 23.11
C GLY A 314 -14.54 -9.46 23.18
N ASN A 315 -14.71 -10.24 22.11
CA ASN A 315 -14.32 -11.65 22.01
C ASN A 315 -13.08 -11.85 21.11
N GLY A 316 -12.38 -10.77 20.76
CA GLY A 316 -11.18 -10.82 19.93
C GLY A 316 -11.43 -10.88 18.43
N GLY A 317 -12.67 -10.67 17.98
CA GLY A 317 -12.98 -10.44 16.58
C GLY A 317 -12.71 -8.98 16.18
N MET A 318 -12.24 -8.77 14.95
CA MET A 318 -12.00 -7.44 14.40
C MET A 318 -12.55 -7.35 12.99
N LYS A 319 -13.32 -6.32 12.68
CA LYS A 319 -13.69 -5.95 11.32
C LYS A 319 -12.80 -4.80 10.91
N VAL A 320 -12.19 -4.87 9.72
CA VAL A 320 -11.46 -3.76 9.11
C VAL A 320 -12.09 -3.46 7.76
N TYR A 321 -12.50 -2.23 7.51
CA TYR A 321 -13.28 -1.87 6.33
C TYR A 321 -12.97 -0.47 5.79
N VAL A 322 -13.17 -0.30 4.49
CA VAL A 322 -13.28 1.02 3.86
C VAL A 322 -14.71 1.53 3.97
N GLY A 323 -14.86 2.83 4.17
CA GLY A 323 -16.15 3.51 4.33
C GLY A 323 -16.61 4.25 3.07
N GLU A 324 -17.65 5.05 3.24
CA GLU A 324 -18.27 5.86 2.17
C GLU A 324 -17.30 6.85 1.50
N ASP A 325 -16.35 7.38 2.25
CA ASP A 325 -15.30 8.28 1.80
C ASP A 325 -14.48 7.70 0.64
N VAL A 326 -14.17 6.39 0.71
CA VAL A 326 -13.45 5.67 -0.35
C VAL A 326 -14.41 5.05 -1.36
N LEU A 327 -15.49 4.42 -0.87
CA LEU A 327 -16.36 3.58 -1.68
C LEU A 327 -17.32 4.36 -2.57
N LEU A 328 -17.88 5.49 -2.10
CA LEU A 328 -18.83 6.25 -2.90
C LEU A 328 -18.20 6.85 -4.16
N PRO A 329 -16.99 7.45 -4.12
CA PRO A 329 -16.33 7.90 -5.35
C PRO A 329 -16.10 6.75 -6.33
N LEU A 330 -15.65 5.57 -5.86
CA LEU A 330 -15.48 4.38 -6.72
C LEU A 330 -16.79 3.94 -7.36
N LEU A 331 -17.87 3.85 -6.57
CA LEU A 331 -19.19 3.47 -7.06
C LEU A 331 -19.74 4.49 -8.08
N LYS A 332 -19.57 5.79 -7.81
CA LYS A 332 -19.98 6.85 -8.75
C LYS A 332 -19.14 6.86 -10.02
N ALA A 333 -17.85 6.52 -9.94
CA ALA A 333 -16.99 6.41 -11.11
C ALA A 333 -17.47 5.33 -12.09
N VAL A 334 -17.91 4.17 -11.57
CA VAL A 334 -18.40 3.06 -12.40
C VAL A 334 -19.88 3.13 -12.73
N LYS A 335 -20.64 4.03 -12.09
CA LYS A 335 -22.08 4.21 -12.29
C LYS A 335 -22.50 4.24 -13.77
N PRO A 336 -21.85 5.04 -14.67
CA PRO A 336 -22.32 5.15 -16.05
C PRO A 336 -22.18 3.85 -16.84
N LEU A 337 -21.31 2.92 -16.43
CA LEU A 337 -21.22 1.60 -17.06
C LEU A 337 -22.55 0.85 -16.96
N PHE A 338 -23.30 1.02 -15.87
CA PHE A 338 -24.57 0.32 -15.65
C PHE A 338 -25.77 1.02 -16.29
N GLU A 339 -25.57 2.19 -16.89
CA GLU A 339 -26.54 2.85 -17.76
C GLU A 339 -26.40 2.36 -19.22
N ASP A 340 -25.25 1.76 -19.56
CA ASP A 340 -24.97 1.17 -20.87
C ASP A 340 -25.60 -0.23 -20.98
N GLU A 341 -26.59 -0.37 -21.88
CA GLU A 341 -27.26 -1.64 -22.15
C GLU A 341 -26.31 -2.71 -22.70
N GLU A 342 -25.32 -2.35 -23.51
CA GLU A 342 -24.36 -3.31 -24.07
C GLU A 342 -23.49 -3.88 -22.96
N PHE A 343 -22.98 -3.02 -22.07
CA PHE A 343 -22.22 -3.45 -20.90
C PHE A 343 -23.05 -4.34 -19.97
N VAL A 344 -24.27 -3.93 -19.61
CA VAL A 344 -25.14 -4.71 -18.71
C VAL A 344 -25.51 -6.06 -19.32
N ASN A 345 -25.81 -6.12 -20.62
CA ASN A 345 -26.12 -7.38 -21.28
C ASN A 345 -24.87 -8.27 -21.38
N GLY A 346 -23.69 -7.72 -21.68
CA GLY A 346 -22.42 -8.46 -21.68
C GLY A 346 -22.08 -9.04 -20.30
N LEU A 347 -22.31 -8.29 -19.23
CA LEU A 347 -22.18 -8.81 -17.86
C LEU A 347 -23.15 -9.96 -17.58
N LEU A 348 -24.41 -9.85 -18.02
CA LEU A 348 -25.39 -10.92 -17.84
C LEU A 348 -25.01 -12.18 -18.60
N GLU A 349 -24.54 -12.08 -19.85
CA GLU A 349 -24.06 -13.21 -20.63
C GLU A 349 -22.87 -13.92 -19.94
N MET A 350 -21.93 -13.14 -19.41
CA MET A 350 -20.80 -13.68 -18.64
C MET A 350 -21.29 -14.41 -17.37
N LEU A 351 -22.22 -13.81 -16.63
CA LEU A 351 -22.81 -14.42 -15.45
C LEU A 351 -23.60 -15.69 -15.80
N GLU A 352 -24.38 -15.69 -16.89
CA GLU A 352 -25.12 -16.87 -17.38
C GLU A 352 -24.17 -18.01 -17.73
N ALA A 353 -23.06 -17.72 -18.42
CA ALA A 353 -22.03 -18.70 -18.75
C ALA A 353 -21.37 -19.32 -17.52
N GLN A 354 -21.25 -18.56 -16.42
CA GLN A 354 -20.64 -19.01 -15.17
C GLN A 354 -21.63 -19.60 -14.16
N ALA A 355 -22.93 -19.37 -14.33
CA ALA A 355 -23.96 -19.73 -13.35
C ALA A 355 -24.37 -21.21 -13.37
N GLY A 356 -24.01 -21.99 -14.40
CA GLY A 356 -24.41 -23.38 -14.52
C GLY A 356 -25.93 -23.56 -14.34
N ASP A 357 -26.34 -24.42 -13.41
CA ASP A 357 -27.76 -24.68 -13.09
C ASP A 357 -28.53 -23.45 -12.56
N MET A 358 -27.83 -22.36 -12.20
CA MET A 358 -28.40 -21.11 -11.71
C MET A 358 -28.60 -20.05 -12.81
N ALA A 359 -28.41 -20.38 -14.09
CA ALA A 359 -28.58 -19.42 -15.21
C ALA A 359 -29.97 -18.75 -15.23
N SER A 360 -31.01 -19.45 -14.75
CA SER A 360 -32.36 -18.89 -14.61
C SER A 360 -32.45 -17.76 -13.57
N LEU A 361 -31.59 -17.75 -12.54
CA LEU A 361 -31.49 -16.68 -11.55
C LEU A 361 -30.75 -15.46 -12.09
N VAL A 362 -29.85 -15.63 -13.06
CA VAL A 362 -29.11 -14.51 -13.68
C VAL A 362 -30.05 -13.56 -14.41
N LYS A 363 -31.09 -14.09 -15.07
CA LYS A 363 -32.14 -13.25 -15.69
C LYS A 363 -32.89 -12.39 -14.67
N ALA A 364 -33.02 -12.86 -13.44
CA ALA A 364 -33.61 -12.09 -12.34
C ALA A 364 -32.68 -10.98 -11.81
N LEU A 365 -31.38 -11.00 -12.15
CA LEU A 365 -30.43 -9.94 -11.81
C LEU A 365 -30.50 -8.75 -12.76
N LYS A 366 -31.03 -8.90 -13.98
CA LYS A 366 -31.11 -7.80 -14.96
C LYS A 366 -31.81 -6.53 -14.40
N PRO A 367 -32.99 -6.61 -13.74
CA PRO A 367 -33.60 -5.45 -13.11
C PRO A 367 -32.75 -4.84 -11.98
N VAL A 368 -31.97 -5.66 -11.29
CA VAL A 368 -31.09 -5.24 -10.18
C VAL A 368 -29.84 -4.52 -10.70
N LEU A 369 -29.22 -5.03 -11.77
CA LEU A 369 -28.09 -4.36 -12.43
C LEU A 369 -28.52 -3.02 -13.04
N LYS A 370 -29.69 -2.98 -13.70
CA LYS A 370 -30.25 -1.72 -14.24
C LYS A 370 -30.68 -0.73 -13.17
N SER A 371 -30.92 -1.18 -11.95
CA SER A 371 -31.23 -0.29 -10.85
C SER A 371 -30.01 0.21 -10.08
N LEU A 372 -28.81 -0.31 -10.40
CA LEU A 372 -27.58 0.04 -9.72
C LEU A 372 -27.30 1.55 -9.73
N PRO A 373 -27.51 2.31 -10.83
CA PRO A 373 -27.36 3.76 -10.81
C PRO A 373 -28.22 4.44 -9.73
N LYS A 374 -29.48 4.00 -9.57
CA LYS A 374 -30.39 4.51 -8.53
C LYS A 374 -29.97 4.07 -7.13
N VAL A 375 -29.47 2.85 -6.99
CA VAL A 375 -28.94 2.33 -5.72
C VAL A 375 -27.75 3.18 -5.27
N ILE A 376 -26.83 3.47 -6.18
CA ILE A 376 -25.65 4.31 -5.94
C ILE A 376 -26.09 5.72 -5.54
N ASP A 377 -26.98 6.36 -6.31
CA ASP A 377 -27.49 7.71 -5.99
C ASP A 377 -28.20 7.78 -4.64
N GLY A 378 -28.93 6.71 -4.28
CA GLY A 378 -29.64 6.61 -3.02
C GLY A 378 -28.81 6.05 -1.86
N THR A 379 -27.51 5.79 -2.03
CA THR A 379 -26.70 5.15 -0.97
C THR A 379 -26.60 6.05 0.26
N THR A 380 -26.98 5.51 1.41
CA THR A 380 -26.94 6.21 2.72
C THR A 380 -25.93 5.62 3.68
N GLU A 381 -25.48 4.38 3.43
CA GLU A 381 -24.37 3.76 4.14
C GLU A 381 -23.72 2.72 3.22
N VAL A 382 -22.40 2.73 3.09
CA VAL A 382 -21.68 1.65 2.43
C VAL A 382 -20.34 1.35 3.12
N LYS A 383 -20.11 0.07 3.41
CA LYS A 383 -18.91 -0.46 4.06
C LYS A 383 -18.53 -1.77 3.39
N PHE A 384 -17.24 -1.95 3.12
CA PHE A 384 -16.69 -3.22 2.63
C PHE A 384 -15.37 -3.50 3.32
N GLY A 385 -15.19 -4.72 3.79
CA GLY A 385 -14.05 -5.07 4.59
C GLY A 385 -13.87 -6.56 4.80
N ILE A 386 -12.94 -6.87 5.70
CA ILE A 386 -12.51 -8.21 6.04
C ILE A 386 -12.64 -8.38 7.55
N MET A 387 -12.96 -9.60 7.96
CA MET A 387 -13.04 -9.97 9.37
C MET A 387 -11.86 -10.84 9.77
N PHE A 388 -11.28 -10.47 10.91
CA PHE A 388 -10.16 -11.12 11.52
C PHE A 388 -10.49 -11.56 12.95
N THR A 389 -9.65 -12.40 13.49
CA THR A 389 -9.62 -12.81 14.90
C THR A 389 -8.21 -12.65 15.43
N ALA A 390 -8.07 -12.13 16.63
CA ALA A 390 -6.78 -12.03 17.30
C ALA A 390 -6.13 -13.40 17.37
N LEU A 391 -4.82 -13.45 17.13
CA LEU A 391 -4.07 -14.69 17.36
C LEU A 391 -4.16 -15.01 18.87
N GLN A 392 -4.89 -16.06 19.24
CA GLN A 392 -4.80 -16.56 20.61
C GLN A 392 -3.35 -16.97 20.85
N PRO A 393 -2.72 -16.58 21.99
CA PRO A 393 -1.40 -17.11 22.32
C PRO A 393 -1.49 -18.62 22.28
N SER A 394 -0.62 -19.25 21.50
CA SER A 394 -0.56 -20.71 21.37
C SER A 394 -0.58 -21.32 22.77
N ALA A 395 -1.48 -22.26 23.03
CA ALA A 395 -1.64 -22.93 24.32
C ALA A 395 -0.40 -23.71 24.80
N GLU A 396 0.72 -23.64 24.09
CA GLU A 396 1.97 -24.34 24.40
C GLU A 396 2.86 -23.64 25.44
N THR A 397 2.55 -22.42 25.89
CA THR A 397 3.36 -21.72 26.91
C THR A 397 2.81 -21.79 28.34
N ASN A 398 1.77 -22.60 28.60
CA ASN A 398 1.20 -22.75 29.96
C ASN A 398 1.53 -24.08 30.67
N ILE A 399 2.52 -24.83 30.17
CA ILE A 399 3.13 -25.92 30.93
C ILE A 399 4.53 -25.45 31.36
N LEU A 400 4.58 -24.57 32.37
CA LEU A 400 5.68 -24.33 33.32
C LEU A 400 5.50 -22.95 33.96
N LYS A 401 4.51 -22.82 34.85
CA LYS A 401 4.61 -21.98 36.05
C LYS A 401 3.92 -22.67 37.22
#